data_AF-A0A1G0WPQ6-F1
#
_entry.id   AF-A0A1G0WPQ6-F1
#
_cell.length_a   1.000
_cell.length_b   1.000
_cell.length_c   1.000
_cell.angle_alpha   90.00
_cell.angle_beta   90.00
_cell.angle_gamma   90.00
#
_symmetry.space_group_name_H-M   'P 1'
#
loop_
_entity.id
_entity.type
_entity.pdbx_description
1 polymer ?
#
loop_
_entity_poly.entity_id
_entity_poly.type
_entity_poly.pdbx_seq_one_letter_code
_entity_poly.pdbx_strand_id
1 'polypeptide(L)'
;MSEDAVLKIVEKHKKDGDGIISILEDIQAKYSYLPDYALRTVADETGKSLVDIYGVATFYRYFSLKPKGKHLVNCCLGTACHVRGGQSIADEFQKQLKIPPGETTPDNEFTFETVNCLGACALGPVAVVDGHYFSKVKTTKVKHILEEAKKGLEAVRVEGDKRIFPVEVSCTKCNHTLMDNEVLIDNYPSIRLTISFKDKHGSVRLSGMYGSYNIESEYEVPEDTTVNFFCPHCHAELKSPTICPDCGEYMIPLMLKGGGIVQVCPKRGCQGHLLDLF
;
A
#
# COMPACT_ATOMS: atom_id res chain seq x y z
N MET A 1 4.20 25.16 15.20
CA MET A 1 3.57 24.63 13.96
C MET A 1 3.47 23.11 14.01
N SER A 2 2.94 22.51 15.08
CA SER A 2 2.83 21.05 15.19
C SER A 2 1.67 20.56 16.06
N GLU A 3 1.17 21.36 17.00
CA GLU A 3 0.05 21.00 17.87
C GLU A 3 -1.30 20.95 17.14
N ASP A 4 -1.59 21.89 16.24
CA ASP A 4 -2.86 21.91 15.46
C ASP A 4 -3.12 20.62 14.67
N ALA A 5 -2.04 19.99 14.20
CA ALA A 5 -2.10 18.74 13.46
C ALA A 5 -2.48 17.55 14.35
N VAL A 6 -1.99 17.51 15.59
CA VAL A 6 -2.30 16.46 16.56
C VAL A 6 -3.73 16.66 17.08
N LEU A 7 -4.14 17.90 17.34
CA LEU A 7 -5.51 18.22 17.75
C LEU A 7 -6.55 17.72 16.75
N LYS A 8 -6.34 17.95 15.45
CA LYS A 8 -7.23 17.43 14.40
C LYS A 8 -7.33 15.91 14.39
N ILE A 9 -6.23 15.20 14.65
CA ILE A 9 -6.22 13.73 14.74
C ILE A 9 -7.07 13.30 15.95
N VAL A 10 -6.85 13.93 17.11
CA VAL A 10 -7.60 13.59 18.33
C VAL A 10 -9.10 13.88 18.18
N GLU A 11 -9.47 15.02 17.56
CA GLU A 11 -10.88 15.37 17.31
C GLU A 11 -11.60 14.39 16.38
N LYS A 12 -10.89 13.85 15.38
CA LYS A 12 -11.42 12.81 14.48
C LYS A 12 -11.84 11.58 15.30
N HIS A 13 -10.92 11.04 16.09
CA HIS A 13 -11.14 9.82 16.88
C HIS A 13 -12.09 9.99 18.07
N LYS A 14 -12.18 11.20 18.66
CA LYS A 14 -13.16 11.51 19.71
C LYS A 14 -14.62 11.34 19.26
N LYS A 15 -14.91 11.54 17.97
CA LYS A 15 -16.27 11.39 17.41
C LYS A 15 -16.67 9.94 17.20
N ASP A 16 -15.69 9.09 16.91
CA ASP A 16 -15.89 7.68 16.56
C ASP A 16 -15.79 6.73 17.76
N GLY A 17 -15.38 7.26 18.93
CA GLY A 17 -15.21 6.46 20.16
C GLY A 17 -13.95 5.59 20.15
N ASP A 18 -13.02 5.88 19.26
CA ASP A 18 -11.85 5.05 18.98
C ASP A 18 -10.79 5.10 20.09
N GLY A 19 -10.10 3.98 20.26
CA GLY A 19 -9.13 3.75 21.32
C GLY A 19 -7.86 4.58 21.15
N ILE A 20 -7.08 4.70 22.24
CA ILE A 20 -5.83 5.46 22.25
C ILE A 20 -4.80 4.93 21.22
N ILE A 21 -4.88 3.64 20.88
CA ILE A 21 -4.01 3.00 19.90
C ILE A 21 -4.18 3.65 18.53
N SER A 22 -5.42 3.86 18.06
CA SER A 22 -5.72 4.45 16.75
C SER A 22 -5.22 5.90 16.64
N ILE A 23 -5.34 6.67 17.73
CA ILE A 23 -4.78 8.03 17.80
C ILE A 23 -3.25 7.99 17.63
N LEU A 24 -2.57 7.08 18.35
CA LEU A 24 -1.12 6.93 18.26
C LEU A 24 -0.67 6.41 16.89
N GLU A 25 -1.46 5.55 16.25
CA GLU A 25 -1.22 5.08 14.88
C GLU A 25 -1.24 6.23 13.88
N ASP A 26 -2.25 7.09 13.91
CA ASP A 26 -2.36 8.26 13.02
C ASP A 26 -1.24 9.28 13.26
N ILE A 27 -0.86 9.50 14.54
CA ILE A 27 0.28 10.37 14.88
C ILE A 27 1.58 9.79 14.33
N GLN A 28 1.83 8.49 14.54
CA GLN A 28 3.03 7.84 14.02
C GLN A 28 3.04 7.80 12.49
N ALA A 29 1.90 7.58 11.82
CA ALA A 29 1.81 7.63 10.37
C ALA A 29 2.21 9.02 9.83
N LYS A 30 1.85 10.08 10.56
CA LYS A 30 2.17 11.46 10.17
C LYS A 30 3.62 11.86 10.45
N TYR A 31 4.15 11.51 11.62
CA TYR A 31 5.46 11.97 12.08
C TYR A 31 6.56 10.91 11.95
N SER A 32 6.22 9.67 11.56
CA SER A 32 7.10 8.47 11.59
C SER A 32 7.56 8.02 12.99
N TYR A 33 7.16 8.74 14.03
CA TYR A 33 7.39 8.40 15.44
C TYR A 33 6.36 9.13 16.32
N LEU A 34 6.41 8.88 17.63
CA LEU A 34 5.59 9.53 18.64
C LEU A 34 6.41 10.59 19.39
N PRO A 35 6.34 11.88 19.00
CA PRO A 35 7.01 12.94 19.72
C PRO A 35 6.38 13.21 21.08
N ASP A 36 7.21 13.59 22.07
CA ASP A 36 6.77 13.89 23.44
C ASP A 36 5.66 14.95 23.49
N TYR A 37 5.76 16.01 22.68
CA TYR A 37 4.71 17.04 22.63
C TYR A 37 3.37 16.47 22.16
N ALA A 38 3.36 15.55 21.17
CA ALA A 38 2.13 14.95 20.69
C ALA A 38 1.49 14.05 21.75
N LEU A 39 2.29 13.27 22.48
CA LEU A 39 1.79 12.44 23.58
C LEU A 39 1.18 13.27 24.71
N ARG A 40 1.77 14.43 25.03
CA ARG A 40 1.21 15.40 25.99
C ARG A 40 -0.11 15.97 25.50
N THR A 41 -0.16 16.44 24.24
CA THR A 41 -1.41 16.93 23.64
C THR A 41 -2.51 15.86 23.68
N VAL A 42 -2.19 14.60 23.38
CA VAL A 42 -3.17 13.50 23.48
C VAL A 42 -3.63 13.29 24.94
N ALA A 43 -2.74 13.36 25.92
CA ALA A 43 -3.10 13.25 27.33
C ALA A 43 -4.08 14.35 27.76
N ASP A 44 -3.74 15.60 27.44
CA ASP A 44 -4.53 16.77 27.79
C ASP A 44 -5.93 16.72 27.15
N GLU A 45 -6.00 16.32 25.87
CA GLU A 45 -7.26 16.25 25.15
C GLU A 45 -8.13 15.06 25.54
N THR A 46 -7.54 13.89 25.79
CA THR A 46 -8.30 12.68 26.11
C THR A 46 -8.61 12.52 27.58
N GLY A 47 -8.01 13.35 28.45
CA GLY A 47 -8.12 13.26 29.91
C GLY A 47 -7.42 12.02 30.49
N LYS A 48 -6.61 11.31 29.70
CA LYS A 48 -5.85 10.13 30.14
C LYS A 48 -4.51 10.53 30.73
N SER A 49 -4.02 9.77 31.71
CA SER A 49 -2.70 10.00 32.29
C SER A 49 -1.63 9.80 31.23
N LEU A 50 -0.68 10.73 31.14
CA LEU A 50 0.49 10.62 30.26
C LEU A 50 1.27 9.31 30.51
N VAL A 51 1.28 8.82 31.75
CA VAL A 51 1.91 7.54 32.11
C VAL A 51 1.25 6.36 31.41
N ASP A 52 -0.08 6.35 31.32
CA ASP A 52 -0.82 5.27 30.65
C ASP A 52 -0.55 5.31 29.13
N ILE A 53 -0.46 6.52 28.56
CA ILE A 53 -0.13 6.69 27.13
C ILE A 53 1.27 6.15 26.84
N TYR A 54 2.26 6.52 27.65
CA TYR A 54 3.61 5.99 27.54
C TYR A 54 3.64 4.47 27.78
N GLY A 55 2.82 3.96 28.69
CA GLY A 55 2.64 2.53 28.91
C GLY A 55 2.20 1.82 27.62
N VAL A 56 1.19 2.34 26.92
CA VAL A 56 0.74 1.81 25.62
C VAL A 56 1.83 1.94 24.55
N ALA A 57 2.43 3.11 24.42
CA ALA A 57 3.45 3.39 23.41
C ALA A 57 4.72 2.54 23.56
N THR A 58 5.07 2.14 24.79
CA THR A 58 6.23 1.28 25.07
C THR A 58 5.88 -0.21 25.07
N PHE A 59 4.64 -0.56 25.37
CA PHE A 59 4.18 -1.96 25.36
C PHE A 59 4.12 -2.54 23.93
N TYR A 60 3.58 -1.78 22.97
CA TYR A 60 3.52 -2.22 21.58
C TYR A 60 4.80 -1.88 20.83
N ARG A 61 5.53 -2.91 20.40
CA ARG A 61 6.78 -2.77 19.62
C ARG A 61 6.59 -2.08 18.26
N TYR A 62 5.35 -1.96 17.79
CA TYR A 62 5.00 -1.19 16.59
C TYR A 62 5.25 0.32 16.76
N PHE A 63 5.01 0.85 17.97
CA PHE A 63 5.21 2.27 18.24
C PHE A 63 6.68 2.60 18.49
N SER A 64 7.10 3.78 18.05
CA SER A 64 8.44 4.29 18.27
C SER A 64 8.42 5.66 18.90
N LEU A 65 9.14 5.80 20.02
CA LEU A 65 9.39 7.09 20.68
C LEU A 65 10.61 7.81 20.10
N LYS A 66 11.36 7.14 19.21
CA LYS A 66 12.54 7.70 18.56
C LYS A 66 12.21 8.02 17.10
N PRO A 67 12.77 9.11 16.54
CA PRO A 67 12.61 9.39 15.12
C PRO A 67 13.03 8.21 14.25
N LYS A 68 12.10 7.71 13.44
CA LYS A 68 12.38 6.75 12.38
C LYS A 68 12.60 7.47 11.07
N GLY A 69 13.46 6.89 10.25
CA GLY A 69 13.67 7.32 8.88
C GLY A 69 12.45 7.01 8.02
N LYS A 70 12.44 7.60 6.83
CA LYS A 70 11.36 7.42 5.85
C LYS A 70 11.11 5.95 5.49
N HIS A 71 12.17 5.14 5.46
CA HIS A 71 12.13 3.73 5.10
C HIS A 71 12.55 2.83 6.27
N LEU A 72 11.71 1.88 6.66
CA LEU A 72 11.99 0.92 7.73
C LEU A 72 12.42 -0.43 7.14
N VAL A 73 13.67 -0.83 7.40
CA VAL A 73 14.25 -2.10 6.97
C VAL A 73 14.34 -3.06 8.14
N ASN A 74 13.64 -4.19 8.06
CA ASN A 74 13.65 -5.27 9.04
C ASN A 74 14.33 -6.53 8.46
N CYS A 75 15.48 -6.92 9.01
CA CYS A 75 16.14 -8.17 8.62
C CYS A 75 15.82 -9.30 9.59
N CYS A 76 15.33 -10.44 9.09
CA CYS A 76 15.01 -11.60 9.91
C CYS A 76 16.28 -12.37 10.31
N LEU A 77 16.51 -12.49 11.61
CA LEU A 77 17.58 -13.28 12.21
C LEU A 77 17.05 -14.52 12.96
N GLY A 78 15.83 -14.95 12.65
CA GLY A 78 15.27 -16.17 13.21
C GLY A 78 16.01 -17.42 12.79
N THR A 79 15.85 -18.50 13.54
CA THR A 79 16.65 -19.73 13.40
C THR A 79 16.79 -20.18 11.94
N ALA A 80 15.67 -20.24 11.20
CA ALA A 80 15.68 -20.64 9.79
C ALA A 80 16.41 -19.65 8.86
N CYS A 81 16.35 -18.36 9.13
CA CYS A 81 17.08 -17.35 8.35
C CYS A 81 18.54 -17.31 8.76
N HIS A 82 18.84 -17.42 10.05
CA HIS A 82 20.20 -17.46 10.59
C HIS A 82 21.02 -18.58 9.97
N VAL A 83 20.51 -19.83 9.96
CA VAL A 83 21.20 -20.97 9.33
C VAL A 83 21.35 -20.85 7.81
N ARG A 84 20.52 -20.01 7.16
CA ARG A 84 20.58 -19.75 5.72
C ARG A 84 21.42 -18.51 5.35
N GLY A 85 22.17 -17.95 6.31
CA GLY A 85 23.05 -16.79 6.08
C GLY A 85 22.39 -15.43 6.34
N GLY A 86 21.33 -15.38 7.14
CA GLY A 86 20.65 -14.13 7.53
C GLY A 86 21.58 -13.12 8.19
N GLN A 87 22.57 -13.59 8.95
CA GLN A 87 23.57 -12.70 9.57
C GLN A 87 24.37 -11.94 8.52
N SER A 88 24.88 -12.62 7.50
CA SER A 88 25.64 -11.98 6.41
C SER A 88 24.82 -10.94 5.64
N ILE A 89 23.51 -11.14 5.54
CA ILE A 89 22.59 -10.17 4.93
C ILE A 89 22.45 -8.94 5.83
N ALA A 90 22.25 -9.13 7.13
CA ALA A 90 22.19 -8.04 8.09
C ALA A 90 23.51 -7.24 8.13
N ASP A 91 24.66 -7.91 8.04
CA ASP A 91 25.98 -7.26 7.99
C ASP A 91 26.14 -6.43 6.70
N GLU A 92 25.64 -6.92 5.57
CA GLU A 92 25.65 -6.17 4.31
C GLU A 92 24.72 -4.96 4.38
N PHE A 93 23.54 -5.05 5.01
CA PHE A 93 22.68 -3.89 5.25
C PHE A 93 23.39 -2.82 6.10
N GLN A 94 24.04 -3.23 7.20
CA GLN A 94 24.83 -2.32 8.04
C GLN A 94 25.96 -1.66 7.25
N LYS A 95 26.64 -2.41 6.38
CA LYS A 95 27.73 -1.88 5.56
C LYS A 95 27.25 -0.85 4.54
N GLN A 96 26.10 -1.09 3.91
CA GLN A 96 25.53 -0.17 2.91
C GLN A 96 24.96 1.09 3.57
N LEU A 97 24.25 0.94 4.70
CA LEU A 97 23.62 2.05 5.42
C LEU A 97 24.56 2.78 6.39
N LYS A 98 25.69 2.15 6.75
CA LYS A 98 26.69 2.65 7.71
C LYS A 98 26.11 2.93 9.10
N ILE A 99 25.11 2.16 9.51
CA ILE A 99 24.47 2.23 10.82
C ILE A 99 24.33 0.83 11.42
N PRO A 100 24.37 0.69 12.76
CA PRO A 100 24.08 -0.56 13.45
C PRO A 100 22.56 -0.86 13.47
N PRO A 101 22.15 -2.09 13.82
CA PRO A 101 20.74 -2.42 14.02
C PRO A 101 20.13 -1.61 15.18
N GLY A 102 18.92 -1.09 14.96
CA GLY A 102 18.19 -0.24 15.89
C GLY A 102 18.43 1.26 15.71
N GLU A 103 19.23 1.67 14.73
CA GLU A 103 19.53 3.08 14.45
C GLU A 103 18.91 3.56 13.13
N THR A 104 18.88 4.89 13.00
CA THR A 104 18.39 5.62 11.83
C THR A 104 19.57 6.35 11.20
N THR A 105 19.62 6.39 9.87
CA THR A 105 20.67 7.11 9.13
C THR A 105 20.60 8.62 9.41
N PRO A 106 21.74 9.35 9.34
CA PRO A 106 21.77 10.79 9.67
C PRO A 106 20.90 11.68 8.76
N ASP A 107 20.59 11.21 7.55
CA ASP A 107 19.69 11.86 6.59
C ASP A 107 18.20 11.57 6.87
N ASN A 108 17.89 10.80 7.92
CA ASN A 108 16.55 10.29 8.24
C ASN A 108 15.87 9.55 7.08
N GLU A 109 16.67 8.94 6.20
CA GLU A 109 16.12 8.22 5.05
C GLU A 109 15.81 6.76 5.40
N PHE A 110 16.66 6.08 6.18
CA PHE A 110 16.50 4.67 6.54
C PHE A 110 16.63 4.41 8.04
N THR A 111 15.76 3.57 8.58
CA THR A 111 15.95 2.92 9.88
C THR A 111 16.20 1.44 9.65
N PHE A 112 17.29 0.91 10.22
CA PHE A 112 17.62 -0.50 10.10
C PHE A 112 17.36 -1.22 11.42
N GLU A 113 16.52 -2.25 11.41
CA GLU A 113 16.24 -3.10 12.57
C GLU A 113 16.46 -4.57 12.21
N THR A 114 16.83 -5.36 13.23
CA THR A 114 16.83 -6.81 13.15
C THR A 114 15.69 -7.37 14.00
N VAL A 115 15.07 -8.43 13.50
CA VAL A 115 13.94 -9.07 14.15
C VAL A 115 14.19 -10.55 14.33
N ASN A 116 13.71 -11.10 15.44
CA ASN A 116 13.90 -12.51 15.75
C ASN A 116 13.12 -13.42 14.82
N CYS A 117 11.92 -13.09 14.38
CA CYS A 117 11.19 -13.92 13.43
C CYS A 117 10.12 -13.09 12.71
N LEU A 118 9.99 -13.29 11.40
CA LEU A 118 8.93 -12.70 10.58
C LEU A 118 7.85 -13.73 10.20
N GLY A 119 7.89 -14.95 10.76
CA GLY A 119 6.94 -16.03 10.46
C GLY A 119 7.05 -16.63 9.04
N ALA A 120 7.86 -16.05 8.16
CA ALA A 120 7.98 -16.44 6.74
C ALA A 120 9.14 -17.42 6.47
N CYS A 121 9.31 -18.46 7.29
CA CYS A 121 10.45 -19.39 7.22
C CYS A 121 10.59 -20.10 5.85
N ALA A 122 9.47 -20.35 5.15
CA ALA A 122 9.47 -20.92 3.81
C ALA A 122 10.19 -20.02 2.77
N LEU A 123 10.20 -18.71 3.00
CA LEU A 123 10.77 -17.69 2.11
C LEU A 123 12.19 -17.25 2.52
N GLY A 124 12.69 -17.74 3.65
CA GLY A 124 13.95 -17.31 4.24
C GLY A 124 15.19 -17.65 3.39
N PRO A 125 16.25 -16.82 3.40
CA PRO A 125 16.39 -15.57 4.17
C PRO A 125 15.46 -14.46 3.68
N VAL A 126 14.86 -13.74 4.63
CA VAL A 126 13.83 -12.72 4.35
C VAL A 126 14.19 -11.38 4.99
N ALA A 127 13.94 -10.30 4.26
CA ALA A 127 13.98 -8.94 4.76
C ALA A 127 12.64 -8.26 4.41
N VAL A 128 12.18 -7.34 5.24
CA VAL A 128 10.98 -6.54 4.99
C VAL A 128 11.39 -5.08 4.93
N VAL A 129 11.00 -4.36 3.88
CA VAL A 129 11.21 -2.92 3.77
C VAL A 129 9.87 -2.25 3.54
N ASP A 130 9.47 -1.33 4.42
CA ASP A 130 8.17 -0.62 4.34
C ASP A 130 6.98 -1.58 4.13
N GLY A 131 6.94 -2.67 4.90
CA GLY A 131 5.91 -3.72 4.79
C GLY A 131 6.07 -4.70 3.62
N HIS A 132 6.99 -4.45 2.68
CA HIS A 132 7.22 -5.30 1.51
C HIS A 132 8.20 -6.43 1.82
N TYR A 133 7.78 -7.67 1.56
CA TYR A 133 8.58 -8.88 1.82
C TYR A 133 9.53 -9.19 0.66
N PHE A 134 10.82 -9.23 0.95
CA PHE A 134 11.87 -9.71 0.04
C PHE A 134 12.27 -11.13 0.42
N SER A 135 12.02 -12.09 -0.48
CA SER A 135 12.32 -13.51 -0.25
C SER A 135 13.66 -13.93 -0.87
N LYS A 136 14.27 -14.99 -0.32
CA LYS A 136 15.55 -15.56 -0.78
C LYS A 136 16.62 -14.48 -0.98
N VAL A 137 16.70 -13.56 -0.03
CA VAL A 137 17.62 -12.42 -0.09
C VAL A 137 19.05 -12.94 -0.07
N LYS A 138 19.89 -12.35 -0.92
CA LYS A 138 21.34 -12.57 -0.95
C LYS A 138 22.01 -11.22 -0.71
N THR A 139 23.25 -11.24 -0.22
CA THR A 139 24.06 -10.02 0.00
C THR A 139 24.12 -9.14 -1.26
N THR A 140 24.25 -9.75 -2.44
CA THR A 140 24.28 -9.02 -3.72
C THR A 140 22.98 -8.27 -4.05
N LYS A 141 21.84 -8.69 -3.50
CA LYS A 141 20.53 -8.03 -3.71
C LYS A 141 20.29 -6.86 -2.75
N VAL A 142 21.04 -6.76 -1.66
CA VAL A 142 20.82 -5.74 -0.62
C VAL A 142 20.87 -4.33 -1.19
N LYS A 143 21.88 -4.03 -2.02
CA LYS A 143 22.01 -2.72 -2.66
C LYS A 143 20.80 -2.39 -3.54
N HIS A 144 20.32 -3.35 -4.32
CA HIS A 144 19.14 -3.17 -5.16
C HIS A 144 17.88 -2.90 -4.33
N ILE A 145 17.68 -3.65 -3.23
CA ILE A 145 16.53 -3.47 -2.33
C ILE A 145 16.51 -2.04 -1.76
N LEU A 146 17.67 -1.51 -1.34
CA LEU A 146 17.78 -0.15 -0.85
C LEU A 146 17.49 0.89 -1.93
N GLU A 147 18.03 0.71 -3.15
CA GLU A 147 17.74 1.59 -4.28
C GLU A 147 16.25 1.56 -4.70
N GLU A 148 15.60 0.40 -4.62
CA GLU A 148 14.16 0.25 -4.84
C GLU A 148 13.36 1.00 -3.77
N ALA A 149 13.74 0.89 -2.50
CA ALA A 149 13.13 1.64 -1.42
C ALA A 149 13.17 3.15 -1.67
N LYS A 150 14.33 3.69 -2.05
CA LYS A 150 14.48 5.13 -2.36
C LYS A 150 13.60 5.60 -3.53
N LYS A 151 13.38 4.74 -4.53
CA LYS A 151 12.54 5.04 -5.69
C LYS A 151 11.03 4.91 -5.40
N GLY A 152 10.66 4.30 -4.27
CA GLY A 152 9.29 4.00 -3.88
C GLY A 152 8.92 2.56 -4.20
N LEU A 153 8.61 1.78 -3.15
CA LEU A 153 8.20 0.37 -3.26
C LEU A 153 6.73 0.21 -3.65
N GLU A 154 5.94 1.28 -3.56
CA GLU A 154 4.56 1.34 -4.06
C GLU A 154 4.49 1.42 -5.60
N ALA A 155 5.63 1.61 -6.27
CA ALA A 155 5.71 1.54 -7.72
C ALA A 155 5.57 0.07 -8.15
N VAL A 156 4.34 -0.30 -8.49
CA VAL A 156 3.98 -1.56 -9.14
C VAL A 156 4.88 -1.79 -10.36
N ARG A 157 5.87 -2.68 -10.22
CA ARG A 157 6.64 -3.19 -11.36
C ARG A 157 5.93 -4.41 -11.90
N VAL A 158 5.23 -4.20 -13.01
CA VAL A 158 4.52 -5.26 -13.74
C VAL A 158 5.45 -6.41 -14.15
N GLU A 159 6.73 -6.12 -14.39
CA GLU A 159 7.75 -7.15 -14.59
C GLU A 159 8.31 -7.66 -13.26
N GLY A 160 8.00 -8.91 -12.91
CA GLY A 160 8.67 -9.67 -11.84
C GLY A 160 7.88 -9.87 -10.55
N ASP A 161 6.76 -9.17 -10.36
CA ASP A 161 5.83 -9.46 -9.25
C ASP A 161 4.86 -10.58 -9.63
N LYS A 162 4.96 -11.73 -8.97
CA LYS A 162 4.08 -12.89 -9.21
C LYS A 162 2.62 -12.66 -8.86
N ARG A 163 2.29 -11.57 -8.16
CA ARG A 163 0.92 -11.16 -7.85
C ARG A 163 0.26 -10.42 -9.01
N ILE A 164 1.07 -9.94 -9.96
CA ILE A 164 0.62 -9.23 -11.15
C ILE A 164 0.62 -10.21 -12.31
N PHE A 165 -0.52 -10.33 -12.96
CA PHE A 165 -0.70 -11.23 -14.08
C PHE A 165 -1.67 -10.63 -15.09
N PRO A 166 -1.52 -10.96 -16.38
CA PRO A 166 -2.42 -10.46 -17.40
C PRO A 166 -3.84 -11.00 -17.18
N VAL A 167 -4.82 -10.12 -17.35
CA VAL A 167 -6.24 -10.48 -17.38
C VAL A 167 -6.84 -10.11 -18.72
N GLU A 168 -7.60 -11.04 -19.29
CA GLU A 168 -8.45 -10.78 -20.44
C GLU A 168 -9.89 -10.64 -19.96
N VAL A 169 -10.46 -9.46 -20.16
CA VAL A 169 -11.79 -9.11 -19.64
C VAL A 169 -12.81 -8.82 -20.75
N SER A 170 -14.06 -9.06 -20.42
CA SER A 170 -15.24 -8.82 -21.25
C SER A 170 -16.35 -8.15 -20.44
N CYS A 171 -17.30 -7.54 -21.14
CA CYS A 171 -18.45 -6.88 -20.53
C CYS A 171 -19.37 -7.91 -19.85
N THR A 172 -19.77 -7.65 -18.59
CA THR A 172 -20.73 -8.49 -17.85
C THR A 172 -22.16 -8.47 -18.39
N LYS A 173 -22.47 -7.56 -19.34
CA LYS A 173 -23.81 -7.40 -19.93
C LYS A 173 -23.91 -7.96 -21.35
N CYS A 174 -22.95 -7.65 -22.23
CA CYS A 174 -22.99 -8.07 -23.63
C CYS A 174 -21.89 -9.07 -24.03
N ASN A 175 -21.02 -9.45 -23.09
CA ASN A 175 -19.91 -10.38 -23.28
C ASN A 175 -18.91 -10.01 -24.40
N HIS A 176 -18.95 -8.77 -24.90
CA HIS A 176 -17.93 -8.28 -25.81
C HIS A 176 -16.63 -8.05 -25.05
N THR A 177 -15.51 -8.38 -25.69
CA THR A 177 -14.17 -8.07 -25.17
C THR A 177 -14.06 -6.58 -24.86
N LEU A 178 -13.48 -6.26 -23.71
CA LEU A 178 -13.14 -4.88 -23.35
C LEU A 178 -11.65 -4.61 -23.59
N MET A 179 -10.90 -5.61 -24.07
CA MET A 179 -9.48 -5.47 -24.38
C MET A 179 -9.27 -4.61 -25.64
N ASP A 180 -8.37 -3.64 -25.53
CA ASP A 180 -7.87 -2.78 -26.59
C ASP A 180 -6.41 -3.15 -26.88
N ASN A 181 -6.18 -3.78 -28.04
CA ASN A 181 -4.86 -4.24 -28.48
C ASN A 181 -4.05 -3.14 -29.18
N GLU A 182 -4.65 -1.99 -29.47
CA GLU A 182 -3.97 -0.88 -30.15
C GLU A 182 -3.17 -0.02 -29.17
N VAL A 183 -3.68 0.10 -27.93
CA VAL A 183 -3.03 0.87 -26.86
C VAL A 183 -2.57 -0.07 -25.75
N LEU A 184 -1.26 -0.09 -25.52
CA LEU A 184 -0.64 -0.89 -24.47
C LEU A 184 -0.44 -0.05 -23.21
N ILE A 185 -0.86 -0.59 -22.07
CA ILE A 185 -0.49 -0.08 -20.74
C ILE A 185 0.31 -1.18 -20.05
N ASP A 186 1.45 -0.83 -19.47
CA ASP A 186 2.39 -1.79 -18.87
C ASP A 186 2.86 -2.90 -19.83
N ASN A 187 3.07 -2.55 -21.10
CA ASN A 187 3.43 -3.48 -22.18
C ASN A 187 2.42 -4.60 -22.44
N TYR A 188 1.15 -4.43 -22.02
CA TYR A 188 0.06 -5.37 -22.25
C TYR A 188 -1.19 -4.67 -22.81
N PRO A 189 -2.06 -5.34 -23.59
CA PRO A 189 -3.32 -4.76 -24.05
C PRO A 189 -4.12 -4.13 -22.91
N SER A 190 -4.58 -2.90 -23.13
CA SER A 190 -5.36 -2.16 -22.14
C SER A 190 -6.82 -2.58 -22.14
N ILE A 191 -7.56 -2.17 -21.12
CA ILE A 191 -9.01 -2.39 -21.00
C ILE A 191 -9.71 -1.07 -21.30
N ARG A 192 -10.42 -0.99 -22.41
CA ARG A 192 -11.13 0.22 -22.85
C ARG A 192 -12.56 0.25 -22.31
N LEU A 193 -12.88 1.34 -21.62
CA LEU A 193 -14.19 1.63 -21.06
C LEU A 193 -14.61 3.06 -21.40
N THR A 194 -15.90 3.33 -21.25
CA THR A 194 -16.44 4.69 -21.31
C THR A 194 -16.74 5.16 -19.90
N ILE A 195 -16.32 6.36 -19.52
CA ILE A 195 -16.66 6.97 -18.24
C ILE A 195 -17.62 8.13 -18.43
N SER A 196 -18.45 8.40 -17.42
CA SER A 196 -19.22 9.63 -17.31
C SER A 196 -18.87 10.37 -16.02
N PHE A 197 -18.58 11.66 -16.16
CA PHE A 197 -18.32 12.57 -15.04
C PHE A 197 -18.87 13.96 -15.35
N LYS A 198 -19.73 14.51 -14.45
CA LYS A 198 -20.37 15.83 -14.62
C LYS A 198 -21.00 16.02 -16.02
N ASP A 199 -21.76 15.02 -16.47
CA ASP A 199 -22.43 14.97 -17.78
C ASP A 199 -21.50 14.98 -19.00
N LYS A 200 -20.19 14.73 -18.80
CA LYS A 200 -19.22 14.52 -19.88
C LYS A 200 -18.91 13.03 -20.01
N HIS A 201 -19.01 12.51 -21.22
CA HIS A 201 -18.62 11.15 -21.57
C HIS A 201 -17.24 11.15 -22.20
N GLY A 202 -16.35 10.27 -21.74
CA GLY A 202 -14.99 10.13 -22.27
C GLY A 202 -14.53 8.68 -22.28
N SER A 203 -13.52 8.40 -23.09
CA SER A 203 -12.85 7.10 -23.06
C SER A 203 -11.81 7.02 -21.94
N VAL A 204 -11.73 5.85 -21.31
CA VAL A 204 -10.70 5.53 -20.34
C VAL A 204 -10.13 4.15 -20.64
N ARG A 205 -8.84 3.99 -20.40
CA ARG A 205 -8.11 2.74 -20.58
C ARG A 205 -7.45 2.35 -19.27
N LEU A 206 -7.82 1.20 -18.73
CA LEU A 206 -7.18 0.61 -17.56
C LEU A 206 -6.07 -0.34 -18.00
N SER A 207 -5.07 -0.59 -17.15
CA SER A 207 -4.11 -1.66 -17.39
C SER A 207 -4.80 -3.02 -17.46
N GLY A 208 -4.41 -3.85 -18.44
CA GLY A 208 -4.82 -5.26 -18.51
C GLY A 208 -4.03 -6.16 -17.57
N MET A 209 -3.15 -5.61 -16.73
CA MET A 209 -2.37 -6.35 -15.75
C MET A 209 -3.05 -6.23 -14.38
N TYR A 210 -3.58 -7.33 -13.86
CA TYR A 210 -4.21 -7.33 -12.54
C TYR A 210 -3.20 -6.92 -11.47
N GLY A 211 -3.57 -5.94 -10.64
CA GLY A 211 -2.69 -5.34 -9.64
C GLY A 211 -1.89 -4.13 -10.14
N SER A 212 -1.98 -3.78 -11.42
CA SER A 212 -1.57 -2.45 -11.91
C SER A 212 -2.72 -1.45 -11.78
N TYR A 213 -2.38 -0.22 -11.40
CA TYR A 213 -3.31 0.91 -11.25
C TYR A 213 -3.09 1.96 -12.34
N ASN A 214 -2.27 1.65 -13.33
CA ASN A 214 -1.99 2.54 -14.45
C ASN A 214 -3.23 2.65 -15.34
N ILE A 215 -3.50 3.88 -15.75
CA ILE A 215 -4.73 4.27 -16.43
C ILE A 215 -4.47 5.49 -17.28
N GLU A 216 -5.02 5.47 -18.48
CA GLU A 216 -4.99 6.58 -19.41
C GLU A 216 -6.44 7.05 -19.61
N SER A 217 -6.70 8.33 -19.39
CA SER A 217 -8.04 8.91 -19.49
C SER A 217 -8.00 10.05 -20.50
N GLU A 218 -9.02 10.14 -21.35
CA GLU A 218 -9.19 11.23 -22.31
C GLU A 218 -9.36 12.60 -21.63
N TYR A 219 -9.88 12.60 -20.40
CA TYR A 219 -10.03 13.81 -19.58
C TYR A 219 -9.34 13.65 -18.23
N GLU A 220 -8.84 14.76 -17.69
CA GLU A 220 -8.37 14.81 -16.30
C GLU A 220 -9.56 14.69 -15.34
N VAL A 221 -9.66 13.52 -14.70
CA VAL A 221 -10.56 13.28 -13.58
C VAL A 221 -9.83 13.67 -12.30
N PRO A 222 -10.36 14.61 -11.49
CA PRO A 222 -9.73 15.00 -10.23
C PRO A 222 -9.56 13.81 -9.28
N GLU A 223 -8.54 13.86 -8.42
CA GLU A 223 -8.38 12.86 -7.36
C GLU A 223 -9.62 12.80 -6.45
N ASP A 224 -9.83 11.63 -5.85
CA ASP A 224 -10.94 11.33 -4.94
C ASP A 224 -12.34 11.41 -5.57
N THR A 225 -12.42 11.43 -6.91
CA THR A 225 -13.68 11.52 -7.65
C THR A 225 -14.18 10.15 -8.09
N THR A 226 -15.43 9.82 -7.77
CA THR A 226 -16.13 8.63 -8.32
C THR A 226 -16.68 8.92 -9.71
N VAL A 227 -16.41 8.03 -10.67
CA VAL A 227 -16.97 8.12 -12.04
C VAL A 227 -17.77 6.87 -12.40
N ASN A 228 -18.80 7.03 -13.23
CA ASN A 228 -19.60 5.90 -13.70
C ASN A 228 -18.94 5.27 -14.93
N PHE A 229 -18.84 3.94 -14.95
CA PHE A 229 -18.27 3.20 -16.07
C PHE A 229 -19.35 2.53 -16.91
N PHE A 230 -19.15 2.56 -18.22
CA PHE A 230 -20.05 2.02 -19.23
C PHE A 230 -19.26 1.17 -20.22
N CYS A 231 -19.94 0.14 -20.74
CA CYS A 231 -19.38 -0.65 -21.83
C CYS A 231 -19.34 0.17 -23.14
N PRO A 232 -18.21 0.22 -23.87
CA PRO A 232 -18.13 0.93 -25.15
C PRO A 232 -18.94 0.25 -26.27
N HIS A 233 -19.36 -1.00 -26.09
CA HIS A 233 -20.10 -1.78 -27.10
C HIS A 233 -21.62 -1.72 -26.91
N CYS A 234 -22.11 -1.93 -25.68
CA CYS A 234 -23.55 -1.95 -25.41
C CYS A 234 -24.05 -0.73 -24.63
N HIS A 235 -23.16 0.18 -24.22
CA HIS A 235 -23.47 1.38 -23.44
C HIS A 235 -24.15 1.11 -22.08
N ALA A 236 -24.23 -0.14 -21.65
CA ALA A 236 -24.75 -0.50 -20.34
C ALA A 236 -23.79 -0.03 -19.23
N GLU A 237 -24.36 0.52 -18.16
CA GLU A 237 -23.62 0.85 -16.95
C GLU A 237 -23.09 -0.42 -16.28
N LEU A 238 -21.81 -0.41 -15.92
CA LEU A 238 -21.10 -1.51 -15.27
C LEU A 238 -21.05 -1.23 -13.77
N LYS A 239 -22.14 -1.55 -13.07
CA LYS A 239 -22.26 -1.37 -11.62
C LYS A 239 -22.51 -2.71 -10.92
N SER A 240 -21.78 -2.94 -9.82
CA SER A 240 -21.90 -4.12 -8.94
C SER A 240 -22.47 -3.70 -7.57
N PRO A 241 -23.20 -4.57 -6.85
CA PRO A 241 -23.55 -4.33 -5.44
C PRO A 241 -22.36 -4.50 -4.48
N THR A 242 -21.22 -5.02 -4.94
CA THR A 242 -20.02 -5.17 -4.12
C THR A 242 -19.42 -3.81 -3.76
N ILE A 243 -19.03 -3.67 -2.50
CA ILE A 243 -18.46 -2.45 -1.93
C ILE A 243 -16.93 -2.59 -1.89
N CYS A 244 -16.23 -1.54 -2.32
CA CYS A 244 -14.78 -1.45 -2.23
C CYS A 244 -14.33 -1.44 -0.75
N PRO A 245 -13.43 -2.34 -0.32
CA PRO A 245 -12.99 -2.40 1.07
C PRO A 245 -12.17 -1.17 1.48
N ASP A 246 -11.53 -0.48 0.53
CA ASP A 246 -10.62 0.63 0.83
C ASP A 246 -11.34 1.98 0.95
N CYS A 247 -12.38 2.21 0.14
CA CYS A 247 -13.04 3.53 0.10
C CYS A 247 -14.57 3.49 0.25
N GLY A 248 -15.19 2.31 0.31
CA GLY A 248 -16.64 2.16 0.52
C GLY A 248 -17.53 2.43 -0.70
N GLU A 249 -16.96 2.59 -1.91
CA GLU A 249 -17.72 2.84 -3.13
C GLU A 249 -18.17 1.55 -3.82
N TYR A 250 -19.27 1.60 -4.59
CA TYR A 250 -19.72 0.46 -5.39
C TYR A 250 -18.73 0.14 -6.52
N MET A 251 -18.27 -1.10 -6.59
CA MET A 251 -17.29 -1.53 -7.59
C MET A 251 -17.93 -1.75 -8.97
N ILE A 252 -17.09 -1.78 -10.01
CA ILE A 252 -17.49 -2.10 -11.38
C ILE A 252 -17.07 -3.54 -11.72
N PRO A 253 -17.95 -4.39 -12.27
CA PRO A 253 -17.62 -5.78 -12.55
C PRO A 253 -17.23 -6.00 -14.01
N LEU A 254 -16.11 -6.68 -14.25
CA LEU A 254 -15.61 -7.11 -15.56
C LEU A 254 -15.46 -8.64 -15.56
N MET A 255 -15.95 -9.31 -16.60
CA MET A 255 -15.94 -10.77 -16.69
C MET A 255 -14.59 -11.27 -17.22
N LEU A 256 -14.00 -12.28 -16.57
CA LEU A 256 -12.75 -12.89 -17.04
C LEU A 256 -13.03 -13.96 -18.09
N LYS A 257 -12.19 -14.04 -19.13
CA LYS A 257 -12.31 -15.05 -20.20
C LYS A 257 -12.15 -16.50 -19.70
N GLY A 258 -11.53 -16.71 -18.54
CA GLY A 258 -11.36 -18.01 -17.88
C GLY A 258 -12.45 -18.36 -16.85
N GLY A 259 -13.47 -17.51 -16.69
CA GLY A 259 -14.44 -17.60 -15.60
C GLY A 259 -14.03 -16.75 -14.38
N GLY A 260 -15.03 -16.27 -13.64
CA GLY A 260 -14.84 -15.29 -12.57
C GLY A 260 -15.09 -13.85 -13.00
N ILE A 261 -15.08 -12.95 -12.01
CA ILE A 261 -15.30 -11.52 -12.17
C ILE A 261 -14.15 -10.79 -11.49
N VAL A 262 -13.53 -9.85 -12.21
CA VAL A 262 -12.67 -8.85 -11.59
C VAL A 262 -13.51 -7.60 -11.31
N GLN A 263 -13.43 -7.10 -10.09
CA GLN A 263 -14.09 -5.89 -9.66
C GLN A 263 -13.07 -4.80 -9.45
N VAL A 264 -13.34 -3.62 -10.02
CA VAL A 264 -12.45 -2.46 -9.97
C VAL A 264 -13.17 -1.30 -9.27
N CYS A 265 -12.46 -0.58 -8.40
CA CYS A 265 -13.02 0.61 -7.77
C CYS A 265 -13.16 1.76 -8.78
N PRO A 266 -14.32 2.42 -8.88
CA PRO A 266 -14.50 3.55 -9.80
C PRO A 266 -13.92 4.88 -9.28
N LYS A 267 -13.44 4.93 -8.04
CA LYS A 267 -12.94 6.16 -7.42
C LYS A 267 -11.51 6.45 -7.85
N ARG A 268 -11.27 7.63 -8.44
CA ARG A 268 -9.94 8.07 -8.87
C ARG A 268 -8.99 8.15 -7.68
N GLY A 269 -7.88 7.41 -7.74
CA GLY A 269 -6.88 7.33 -6.68
C GLY A 269 -7.08 6.16 -5.71
N CYS A 270 -8.19 5.43 -5.80
CA CYS A 270 -8.39 4.20 -5.03
C CYS A 270 -7.77 3.00 -5.76
N GLN A 271 -7.01 2.19 -5.03
CA GLN A 271 -6.34 0.97 -5.54
C GLN A 271 -7.16 -0.31 -5.31
N GLY A 272 -8.43 -0.19 -4.92
CA GLY A 272 -9.26 -1.33 -4.58
C GLY A 272 -9.64 -2.17 -5.80
N HIS A 273 -9.04 -3.35 -5.91
CA HIS A 273 -9.42 -4.41 -6.86
C HIS A 273 -9.78 -5.69 -6.10
N LEU A 274 -10.78 -6.41 -6.61
CA LEU A 274 -11.22 -7.67 -6.03
C LEU A 274 -11.41 -8.71 -7.13
N LEU A 275 -10.94 -9.94 -6.89
CA LEU A 275 -11.03 -11.04 -7.85
C LEU A 275 -11.94 -12.13 -7.29
N ASP A 276 -13.12 -12.28 -7.88
CA ASP A 276 -14.08 -13.33 -7.56
C ASP A 276 -13.92 -14.48 -8.54
N LEU A 277 -13.24 -15.55 -8.12
CA LEU A 277 -13.11 -16.79 -8.89
C LEU A 277 -14.21 -17.77 -8.43
N PHE A 278 -15.03 -18.24 -9.37
CA PHE A 278 -16.06 -19.26 -9.14
C PHE A 278 -15.50 -20.68 -9.30
#